data_AF-A0A661KLW9-F1
#
_entry.id   AF-A0A661KLW9-F1
#
_cell.length_a   1.000
_cell.length_b   1.000
_cell.length_c   1.000
_cell.angle_alpha   90.00
_cell.angle_beta   90.00
_cell.angle_gamma   90.00
#
_symmetry.space_group_name_H-M   'P 1'
#
loop_
_entity.id
_entity.type
_entity.pdbx_description
1 polymer ?
#
loop_
_entity_poly.entity_id
_entity_poly.type
_entity_poly.pdbx_seq_one_letter_code
_entity_poly.pdbx_strand_id
1 'polypeptide(L)'
;TDNQIIAAILTFGIICFYWMIGLVQYIIANPVVVNFLKYFSLQEHFHTFTKGLIELKDVVYILSFTFMGLFITYHIVESHRWR
;
A
#
# COMPACT_ATOMS: atom_id res chain seq x y z
N THR A 1 16.91 9.63 -7.69
CA THR A 1 16.54 10.90 -7.03
C THR A 1 17.78 11.47 -6.37
N ASP A 2 18.35 12.54 -6.90
CA ASP A 2 19.54 13.14 -6.27
C ASP A 2 19.18 13.87 -4.97
N ASN A 3 17.90 14.21 -4.78
CA ASN A 3 17.42 14.87 -3.58
C ASN A 3 16.73 13.89 -2.61
N GLN A 4 17.51 13.37 -1.67
CA GLN A 4 17.05 12.46 -0.61
C GLN A 4 15.92 13.05 0.25
N ILE A 5 15.88 14.38 0.40
CA ILE A 5 14.81 15.07 1.15
C ILE A 5 13.46 14.88 0.47
N ILE A 6 13.41 15.00 -0.85
CA ILE A 6 12.18 14.79 -1.63
C ILE A 6 11.73 13.32 -1.51
N ALA A 7 12.67 12.37 -1.57
CA ALA A 7 12.36 10.96 -1.39
C ALA A 7 11.79 10.66 0.01
N ALA A 8 12.32 11.29 1.06
CA ALA A 8 11.83 11.14 2.42
C ALA A 8 10.40 11.71 2.57
N ILE A 9 10.13 12.91 2.04
CA ILE A 9 8.80 13.52 2.08
C ILE A 9 7.77 12.67 1.33
N LEU A 10 8.12 12.15 0.15
CA LEU A 10 7.24 11.27 -0.61
C LEU A 10 6.94 9.97 0.13
N THR A 11 7.97 9.32 0.67
CA THR A 11 7.81 8.08 1.46
C THR A 11 6.92 8.33 2.67
N PHE A 12 7.15 9.42 3.41
CA PHE A 12 6.34 9.79 4.56
C PHE A 12 4.89 10.08 4.16
N GLY A 13 4.67 10.82 3.07
CA GLY A 13 3.34 11.12 2.55
C GLY A 13 2.55 9.86 2.18
N ILE A 14 3.21 8.90 1.52
CA ILE A 14 2.61 7.61 1.15
C ILE A 14 2.22 6.82 2.41
N ILE A 15 3.12 6.73 3.39
CA ILE A 15 2.84 6.02 4.66
C ILE A 15 1.69 6.71 5.42
N CYS A 16 1.69 8.04 5.49
CA CYS A 16 0.64 8.82 6.14
C CYS A 16 -0.72 8.62 5.47
N PHE A 17 -0.77 8.68 4.13
CA PHE A 17 -1.98 8.38 3.36
C PHE A 17 -2.48 6.97 3.66
N TYR A 18 -1.58 6.00 3.73
CA TYR A 18 -1.92 4.62 4.06
C TYR A 18 -2.57 4.49 5.43
N TRP A 19 -2.00 5.17 6.41
CA TRP A 19 -2.53 5.20 7.76
C TRP A 19 -3.92 5.87 7.83
N MET A 20 -4.16 6.92 7.02
CA MET A 20 -5.46 7.59 6.94
C MET A 20 -6.59 6.68 6.44
N ILE A 21 -6.29 5.64 5.63
CA ILE A 21 -7.31 4.68 5.18
C ILE A 21 -7.97 3.97 6.39
N GLY A 22 -7.22 3.74 7.47
CA GLY A 22 -7.77 3.17 8.71
C GLY A 22 -8.79 4.08 9.41
N LEU A 23 -8.73 5.39 9.16
CA LEU A 23 -9.65 6.38 9.75
C LEU A 23 -10.97 6.51 8.99
N VAL A 24 -11.01 6.06 7.73
CA VAL A 24 -12.17 6.20 6.82
C VAL A 24 -13.46 5.68 7.43
N GLN A 25 -13.39 4.58 8.19
CA GLN A 25 -14.56 3.97 8.84
C GLN A 25 -15.24 4.87 9.87
N TYR A 26 -14.53 5.88 10.40
CA TYR A 26 -15.05 6.83 11.40
C TYR A 26 -15.57 8.12 10.76
N ILE A 27 -15.22 8.39 9.50
CA ILE A 27 -15.48 9.65 8.81
C ILE A 27 -16.55 9.47 7.72
N ILE A 28 -16.60 8.30 7.08
CA ILE A 28 -17.50 8.02 5.96
C ILE A 28 -18.59 7.04 6.41
N ALA A 29 -19.85 7.45 6.27
CA ALA A 29 -21.00 6.59 6.60
C ALA A 29 -21.41 5.63 5.47
N ASN A 30 -20.97 5.88 4.22
CA ASN A 30 -21.34 5.04 3.08
C ASN A 30 -20.57 3.69 3.13
N PRO A 31 -21.26 2.55 3.33
CA PRO A 31 -20.61 1.26 3.53
C PRO A 31 -19.89 0.75 2.27
N VAL A 32 -20.32 1.13 1.07
CA VAL A 32 -19.68 0.73 -0.19
C VAL A 32 -18.28 1.35 -0.28
N VAL A 33 -18.18 2.64 0.03
CA VAL A 33 -16.92 3.40 -0.01
C VAL A 33 -15.97 2.90 1.07
N VAL A 34 -16.48 2.64 2.29
CA VAL A 34 -15.67 2.10 3.38
C VAL A 34 -15.13 0.71 3.04
N ASN A 35 -15.96 -0.20 2.52
CA ASN A 35 -15.51 -1.55 2.15
C ASN A 35 -14.48 -1.53 1.02
N PHE A 36 -14.65 -0.66 0.03
CA PHE A 36 -13.68 -0.50 -1.05
C PHE A 36 -12.33 0.00 -0.53
N LEU A 37 -12.34 1.04 0.32
CA LEU A 37 -11.11 1.57 0.92
C LEU A 37 -10.46 0.59 1.89
N LYS A 38 -11.25 -0.19 2.64
CA LYS A 38 -10.74 -1.27 3.50
C LYS A 38 -10.05 -2.37 2.70
N TYR A 39 -10.54 -2.72 1.52
CA TYR A 39 -9.86 -3.68 0.64
C TYR A 39 -8.50 -3.16 0.14
N PHE A 40 -8.33 -1.83 0.04
CA PHE A 40 -7.02 -1.24 -0.25
C PHE A 40 -6.13 -1.07 0.99
N SER A 41 -6.56 -1.52 2.17
CA SER A 41 -5.78 -1.40 3.40
C SER A 41 -4.91 -2.63 3.62
N LEU A 42 -3.60 -2.48 3.40
CA LEU A 42 -2.56 -3.48 3.74
C LEU A 42 -2.59 -3.74 5.24
N GLN A 43 -2.95 -2.74 6.05
CA GLN A 43 -3.03 -2.89 7.49
C GLN A 43 -4.17 -3.84 7.89
N GLU A 44 -5.29 -3.82 7.17
CA GLU A 44 -6.40 -4.75 7.40
C GLU A 44 -5.99 -6.18 7.02
N HIS A 45 -5.43 -6.35 5.82
CA HIS A 45 -4.91 -7.64 5.37
C HIS A 45 -3.81 -8.19 6.30
N PHE A 46 -2.91 -7.32 6.77
CA PHE A 46 -1.87 -7.67 7.74
C PHE A 46 -2.45 -8.05 9.11
N HIS A 47 -3.51 -7.36 9.55
CA HIS A 47 -4.14 -7.65 10.83
C HIS A 47 -4.77 -9.05 10.86
N THR A 48 -5.34 -9.53 9.74
CA THR A 48 -5.82 -10.91 9.60
C THR A 48 -4.69 -11.92 9.85
N PHE A 49 -3.50 -11.69 9.27
CA PHE A 49 -2.32 -12.51 9.54
C PHE A 49 -1.89 -12.50 11.00
N THR A 50 -1.93 -11.33 11.67
CA THR A 50 -1.57 -11.25 13.10
C THR A 50 -2.53 -12.03 14.02
N LYS A 51 -3.76 -12.29 13.56
CA LYS A 51 -4.74 -13.13 14.26
C LYS A 51 -4.54 -14.63 13.99
N GLY A 52 -3.53 -15.00 13.20
CA GLY A 52 -3.28 -16.39 12.80
C GLY A 52 -4.24 -16.89 11.72
N LEU A 53 -5.02 -15.99 11.10
CA LEU A 53 -5.90 -16.32 10.00
C LEU A 53 -5.16 -16.08 8.69
N ILE A 54 -5.06 -17.11 7.85
CA ILE A 54 -4.45 -17.01 6.52
C ILE A 54 -5.58 -17.18 5.51
N GLU A 55 -6.04 -16.08 4.96
CA GLU A 55 -7.01 -16.11 3.86
C GLU A 55 -6.30 -15.89 2.52
N LEU A 56 -6.72 -16.61 1.48
CA LEU A 56 -6.12 -16.52 0.15
C LEU A 56 -6.15 -15.09 -0.40
N LYS A 57 -7.22 -14.33 -0.10
CA LYS A 57 -7.38 -12.94 -0.54
C LYS A 57 -6.26 -12.05 0.00
N ASP A 58 -5.86 -12.23 1.25
CA ASP A 58 -4.84 -11.41 1.91
C ASP A 58 -3.45 -11.76 1.36
N VAL A 59 -3.19 -13.05 1.13
CA VAL A 59 -1.94 -13.54 0.52
C VAL A 59 -1.78 -13.00 -0.90
N VAL A 60 -2.82 -13.16 -1.73
CA VAL A 60 -2.81 -12.68 -3.13
C VAL A 60 -2.64 -11.16 -3.16
N TYR A 61 -3.30 -10.43 -2.28
CA TYR A 61 -3.18 -8.98 -2.19
C TYR A 61 -1.74 -8.54 -1.85
N ILE A 62 -1.14 -9.11 -0.80
CA ILE A 62 0.25 -8.78 -0.41
C ILE A 62 1.23 -9.13 -1.53
N LEU A 63 1.12 -10.32 -2.13
CA LEU A 63 1.98 -10.73 -3.25
C LEU A 63 1.84 -9.80 -4.45
N SER A 64 0.62 -9.38 -4.78
CA SER A 64 0.36 -8.45 -5.88
C SER A 64 0.98 -7.08 -5.60
N PHE A 65 0.86 -6.58 -4.37
CA PHE A 65 1.47 -5.32 -3.96
C PHE A 65 3.00 -5.39 -4.01
N THR A 66 3.60 -6.48 -3.52
CA THR A 66 5.06 -6.70 -3.61
C THR A 66 5.51 -6.76 -5.06
N PHE A 67 4.81 -7.52 -5.91
CA PHE A 67 5.13 -7.62 -7.33
C PHE A 67 5.06 -6.26 -8.02
N MET A 68 4.01 -5.46 -7.75
CA MET A 68 3.87 -4.11 -8.28
C MET A 68 5.02 -3.21 -7.86
N GLY A 69 5.41 -3.24 -6.58
CA GLY A 69 6.56 -2.50 -6.07
C GLY A 69 7.86 -2.86 -6.80
N LEU A 70 8.13 -4.17 -6.92
CA LEU A 70 9.31 -4.68 -7.64
C LEU A 70 9.29 -4.32 -9.11
N PHE A 71 8.13 -4.40 -9.76
CA PHE A 71 7.95 -4.04 -11.17
C PHE A 71 8.26 -2.55 -11.41
N ILE A 72 7.77 -1.66 -10.54
CA ILE A 72 8.08 -0.23 -10.60
C ILE A 72 9.57 -0.01 -10.38
N THR A 73 10.18 -0.65 -9.36
CA THR A 73 11.63 -0.55 -9.11
C THR A 73 12.44 -1.02 -10.32
N TYR A 74 12.07 -2.15 -10.91
CA TYR A 74 12.72 -2.70 -12.09
C TYR A 74 12.68 -1.70 -13.25
N HIS A 75 11.50 -1.16 -13.56
CA HIS A 75 11.36 -0.17 -14.63
C HIS A 75 12.11 1.13 -14.39
N ILE A 76 12.20 1.58 -13.13
CA ILE A 76 12.99 2.76 -12.77
C ILE A 76 14.48 2.49 -13.00
N VAL A 77 14.98 1.35 -12.50
CA VAL A 77 16.39 0.94 -12.68
C VAL A 77 16.73 0.78 -14.17
N GLU A 78 15.82 0.17 -14.93
CA GLU A 78 15.97 0.03 -16.36
C GLU A 78 15.97 1.40 -17.06
N SER A 79 15.01 2.27 -16.77
CA SER A 79 14.98 3.64 -17.34
C SER A 79 16.27 4.42 -17.07
N HIS A 80 16.88 4.26 -15.89
CA HIS A 80 18.18 4.84 -15.56
C HIS A 80 19.36 4.21 -16.28
N ARG A 81 19.25 2.96 -16.74
CA ARG A 81 20.31 2.27 -17.49
C ARG A 81 20.37 2.68 -18.97
N TRP A 82 19.24 3.07 -19.55
CA TRP A 82 19.11 3.44 -20.97
C TRP A 82 19.16 4.96 -21.20
N ARG A 83 19.21 5.74 -20.12
CA ARG A 83 19.62 7.14 -20.11
C ARG A 83 21.10 7.23 -19.80
#